data_AF-A0A7S0DY16-F1
#
_entry.id   AF-A0A7S0DY16-F1
#
_cell.length_a   1.000
_cell.length_b   1.000
_cell.length_c   1.000
_cell.angle_alpha   90.00
_cell.angle_beta   90.00
_cell.angle_gamma   90.00
#
_symmetry.space_group_name_H-M   'P 1'
#
loop_
_entity.id
_entity.type
_entity.pdbx_description
1 polymer ?
#
loop_
_entity_poly.entity_id
_entity_poly.type
_entity_poly.pdbx_seq_one_letter_code
_entity_poly.pdbx_strand_id
1 'polypeptide(L)'
;MFSVTPDFNTDVNVHEHTMVLRKVREKKIEEMKSRTSASLIPESMKHVEEDEEHKTTARNLKELGQQRLTMEERKKRRRALDNLGIPSFEKFLADKNASLKKREIEILQLNIGLYCNQACNHCHVESSPRRKEMMSKEVAQRCIELLDKSPSIKTVDLTGGAPELNDQFRYLVSEATARKKEVIDRCNLTVLTEPGQEDLVDFLVKHKVRIIASLPCYSLKNVDTQRGSGVFEKSIHGLMKLNQAGYGADGSGLMLDLIYNPLGGFLPPEQKALEAKYKTELSNNFGIVFNSLFTLSNMPIKRFADFLYRRGELQEYMDLLVRNFNLATVDGLMCTNLVSVGYDGKMYDCDFNQQLALGMNLTKSSSPTVFDVQSLEELKGLAVVADSHCFGCTAGNGSSCQGATTA
;
A
#
# COMPACT_ATOMS: atom_id res chain seq x y z
N MET A 1 26.03 -21.61 22.04
CA MET A 1 27.39 -21.15 21.68
C MET A 1 27.74 -21.77 20.33
N PHE A 2 27.80 -21.12 19.17
CA PHE A 2 27.69 -19.74 18.72
C PHE A 2 26.78 -19.76 17.48
N SER A 3 25.67 -19.00 17.46
CA SER A 3 24.95 -18.68 16.23
C SER A 3 24.98 -17.16 16.03
N VAL A 4 26.13 -16.69 15.60
CA VAL A 4 26.42 -15.32 15.20
C VAL A 4 26.95 -15.50 13.78
N THR A 5 26.30 -15.06 12.71
CA THR A 5 25.65 -13.77 12.48
C THR A 5 24.51 -13.91 11.45
N PRO A 6 23.65 -12.88 11.36
CA PRO A 6 23.69 -12.20 10.08
C PRO A 6 24.01 -10.72 10.27
N ASP A 7 25.14 -10.29 9.73
CA ASP A 7 25.46 -8.88 9.58
C ASP A 7 24.90 -8.42 8.23
N PHE A 8 23.76 -7.73 8.30
CA PHE A 8 23.07 -7.07 7.20
C PHE A 8 23.32 -5.56 7.30
N ASN A 9 24.55 -5.10 7.10
CA ASN A 9 24.86 -3.68 7.17
C ASN A 9 23.98 -2.87 6.20
N THR A 10 23.34 -1.83 6.76
CA THR A 10 22.32 -0.96 6.17
C THR A 10 22.88 0.43 6.05
N ASP A 11 23.15 0.88 4.84
CA ASP A 11 23.00 2.28 4.51
C ASP A 11 21.54 2.50 4.04
N VAL A 12 21.08 3.73 4.21
CA VAL A 12 19.78 4.19 3.69
C VAL A 12 19.80 4.19 2.15
N ASN A 13 21.00 4.16 1.57
CA ASN A 13 21.30 4.04 0.15
C ASN A 13 21.12 2.60 -0.36
N VAL A 14 19.87 2.11 -0.35
CA VAL A 14 19.49 0.77 -0.85
C VAL A 14 20.00 0.49 -2.28
N HIS A 15 20.25 1.54 -3.08
CA HIS A 15 20.77 1.43 -4.44
C HIS A 15 22.29 1.09 -4.53
N GLU A 16 23.06 1.29 -3.46
CA GLU A 16 24.51 1.03 -3.44
C GLU A 16 24.87 -0.33 -2.80
N HIS A 17 23.88 -1.06 -2.30
CA HIS A 17 24.10 -2.26 -1.49
C HIS A 17 24.02 -3.57 -2.24
N THR A 18 24.96 -4.47 -1.96
CA THR A 18 24.90 -5.87 -2.39
C THR A 18 24.73 -6.75 -1.18
N MET A 19 23.76 -7.68 -1.18
CA MET A 19 23.63 -8.63 -0.08
C MET A 19 24.84 -9.55 -0.09
N VAL A 20 25.53 -9.65 1.05
CA VAL A 20 26.61 -10.64 1.23
C VAL A 20 25.98 -11.95 1.67
N LEU A 21 25.28 -12.64 0.77
CA LEU A 21 24.88 -14.03 0.99
C LEU A 21 25.66 -14.94 0.02
N ARG A 22 26.38 -15.91 0.59
CA ARG A 22 26.72 -17.12 -0.17
C ARG A 22 25.40 -17.86 -0.41
N LYS A 23 24.95 -17.96 -1.67
CA LYS A 23 23.77 -18.72 -2.16
C LYS A 23 23.13 -19.57 -1.07
N VAL A 24 21.92 -19.21 -0.65
CA VAL A 24 21.18 -19.99 0.36
C VAL A 24 21.03 -21.42 -0.17
N ARG A 25 21.71 -22.38 0.46
CA ARG A 25 21.65 -23.80 0.07
C ARG A 25 20.24 -24.34 0.33
N GLU A 26 19.77 -25.30 -0.45
CA GLU A 26 18.44 -25.94 -0.33
C GLU A 26 18.06 -26.31 1.10
N LYS A 27 19.02 -26.80 1.90
CA LYS A 27 18.80 -27.10 3.32
C LYS A 27 18.33 -25.90 4.16
N LYS A 28 18.84 -24.70 3.90
CA LYS A 28 18.40 -23.47 4.58
C LYS A 28 17.00 -23.04 4.14
N ILE A 29 16.62 -23.32 2.88
CA ILE A 29 15.26 -23.06 2.39
C ILE A 29 14.27 -23.98 3.13
N GLU A 30 14.61 -25.26 3.30
CA GLU A 30 13.74 -26.20 4.02
C GLU A 30 13.61 -25.85 5.52
N GLU A 31 14.70 -25.42 6.16
CA GLU A 31 14.66 -24.89 7.53
C GLU A 31 13.88 -23.58 7.65
N MET A 32 13.83 -22.77 6.60
CA MET A 32 13.02 -21.55 6.56
C MET A 32 11.53 -21.92 6.49
N LYS A 33 11.15 -22.93 5.69
CA LYS A 33 9.76 -23.38 5.59
C LYS A 33 9.15 -23.79 6.93
N SER A 34 9.89 -24.52 7.76
CA SER A 34 9.41 -24.95 9.07
C SER A 34 9.26 -23.80 10.07
N ARG A 35 10.08 -22.75 9.97
CA ARG A 35 10.00 -21.55 10.84
C ARG A 35 8.86 -20.61 10.47
N THR A 36 8.45 -20.61 9.21
CA THR A 36 7.44 -19.68 8.69
C THR A 36 6.00 -20.18 8.82
N SER A 37 5.76 -21.39 9.35
CA SER A 37 4.43 -22.01 9.41
C SER A 37 3.53 -21.49 10.53
N ALA A 38 4.07 -20.79 11.52
CA ALA A 38 3.27 -20.17 12.58
C ALA A 38 2.63 -18.86 12.10
N SER A 39 1.52 -18.42 12.69
CA SER A 39 0.92 -17.10 12.41
C SER A 39 1.84 -15.95 12.82
N LEU A 40 1.85 -14.81 12.11
CA LEU A 40 2.52 -13.57 12.54
C LEU A 40 1.72 -12.72 13.53
N ILE A 41 0.45 -13.06 13.76
CA ILE A 41 -0.43 -12.25 14.59
C ILE A 41 0.12 -12.12 16.02
N PRO A 42 0.60 -13.17 16.71
CA PRO A 42 1.13 -13.05 18.05
C PRO A 42 2.34 -12.10 18.14
N GLU A 43 3.31 -12.23 17.23
CA GLU A 43 4.49 -11.35 17.17
C GLU A 43 4.09 -9.92 16.82
N SER A 44 3.18 -9.73 15.86
CA SER A 44 2.68 -8.41 15.48
C SER A 44 1.93 -7.74 16.64
N MET A 45 1.16 -8.51 17.40
CA MET A 45 0.47 -8.03 18.59
C MET A 45 1.45 -7.67 19.71
N LYS A 46 2.49 -8.48 19.93
CA LYS A 46 3.59 -8.14 20.86
C LYS A 46 4.30 -6.87 20.42
N HIS A 47 4.63 -6.72 19.14
CA HIS A 47 5.21 -5.49 18.61
C HIS A 47 4.33 -4.28 18.92
N VAL A 48 3.02 -4.36 18.68
CA VAL A 48 2.07 -3.28 19.01
C VAL A 48 1.99 -3.02 20.53
N GLU A 49 2.23 -4.04 21.36
CA GLU A 49 2.19 -3.92 22.83
C GLU A 49 3.50 -3.42 23.42
N GLU A 50 4.64 -3.91 22.97
CA GLU A 50 5.98 -3.60 23.45
C GLU A 50 6.52 -2.31 22.87
N ASP A 51 5.99 -1.88 21.72
CA ASP A 51 6.25 -0.57 21.17
C ASP A 51 5.75 0.50 22.14
N GLU A 52 6.67 1.00 22.98
CA GLU A 52 6.46 2.09 23.91
C GLU A 52 5.95 3.34 23.17
N GLU A 53 6.20 3.48 21.88
CA GLU A 53 5.61 4.52 21.04
C GLU A 53 4.13 4.25 20.77
N HIS A 54 3.71 3.02 20.46
CA HIS A 54 2.30 2.63 20.37
C HIS A 54 1.59 2.77 21.72
N LYS A 55 2.22 2.36 22.83
CA LYS A 55 1.69 2.55 24.20
C LYS A 55 1.54 4.03 24.54
N THR A 56 2.52 4.87 24.22
CA THR A 56 2.47 6.32 24.47
C THR A 56 1.40 6.96 23.60
N THR A 57 1.24 6.55 22.34
CA THR A 57 0.15 6.99 21.47
C THR A 57 -1.20 6.56 22.00
N ALA A 58 -1.35 5.29 22.37
CA ALA A 58 -2.59 4.75 22.91
C ALA A 58 -2.94 5.34 24.27
N ARG A 59 -1.94 5.70 25.09
CA ARG A 59 -2.08 6.40 26.36
C ARG A 59 -2.47 7.86 26.13
N ASN A 60 -1.78 8.59 25.26
CA ASN A 60 -2.14 9.96 24.86
C ASN A 60 -3.54 9.99 24.21
N LEU A 61 -3.89 9.01 23.37
CA LEU A 61 -5.23 8.86 22.76
C LEU A 61 -6.30 8.45 23.78
N LYS A 62 -5.94 7.68 24.83
CA LYS A 62 -6.85 7.36 25.95
C LYS A 62 -7.06 8.56 26.87
N GLU A 63 -6.02 9.34 27.13
CA GLU A 63 -6.08 10.60 27.88
C GLU A 63 -6.84 11.68 27.11
N LEU A 64 -6.77 11.67 25.77
CA LEU A 64 -7.60 12.48 24.86
C LEU A 64 -9.04 11.95 24.69
N GLY A 65 -9.33 10.74 25.19
CA GLY A 65 -10.66 10.12 25.18
C GLY A 65 -10.92 9.22 23.96
N GLN A 66 -11.36 7.99 24.24
CA GLN A 66 -11.89 7.04 23.25
C GLN A 66 -13.30 7.43 22.77
N GLN A 67 -13.44 8.58 22.14
CA GLN A 67 -14.52 8.83 21.19
C GLN A 67 -13.89 9.03 19.82
N ARG A 68 -14.65 8.76 18.74
CA ARG A 68 -14.26 9.09 17.37
C ARG A 68 -13.55 10.44 17.40
N LEU A 69 -12.31 10.52 16.88
CA LEU A 69 -11.60 11.79 16.67
C LEU A 69 -12.64 12.82 16.23
N THR A 70 -12.90 13.79 17.09
CA THR A 70 -13.95 14.77 16.85
C THR A 70 -13.63 15.46 15.54
N MET A 71 -14.65 15.96 14.83
CA MET A 71 -14.43 16.77 13.63
C MET A 71 -13.45 17.93 13.89
N GLU A 72 -13.38 18.36 15.15
CA GLU A 72 -12.50 19.41 15.65
C GLU A 72 -11.04 18.96 15.79
N GLU A 73 -10.76 17.74 16.24
CA GLU A 73 -9.40 17.18 16.31
C GLU A 73 -8.84 16.85 14.93
N ARG A 74 -9.68 16.38 14.01
CA ARG A 74 -9.31 16.24 12.59
C ARG A 74 -8.97 17.59 11.98
N LYS A 75 -9.78 18.61 12.24
CA LYS A 75 -9.48 20.00 11.88
C LYS A 75 -8.20 20.49 12.56
N LYS A 76 -7.90 20.10 13.80
CA LYS A 76 -6.70 20.52 14.54
C LYS A 76 -5.42 19.89 13.98
N ARG A 77 -5.45 18.61 13.58
CA ARG A 77 -4.32 17.97 12.86
C ARG A 77 -4.13 18.56 11.46
N ARG A 78 -5.22 18.82 10.73
CA ARG A 78 -5.16 19.56 9.45
C ARG A 78 -4.56 20.96 9.65
N ARG A 79 -5.02 21.69 10.67
CA ARG A 79 -4.44 22.98 11.10
C ARG A 79 -2.98 22.88 11.53
N ALA A 80 -2.54 21.76 12.11
CA ALA A 80 -1.14 21.57 12.46
C ALA A 80 -0.26 21.48 11.20
N LEU A 81 -0.75 20.87 10.12
CA LEU A 81 -0.11 20.93 8.80
C LEU A 81 -0.25 22.32 8.16
N ASP A 82 -1.40 23.01 8.32
CA ASP A 82 -1.59 24.38 7.83
C ASP A 82 -0.63 25.37 8.52
N ASN A 83 -0.30 25.14 9.80
CA ASN A 83 0.64 25.94 10.59
C ASN A 83 2.11 25.73 10.19
N LEU A 84 2.43 24.70 9.40
CA LEU A 84 3.78 24.47 8.86
C LEU A 84 4.11 25.42 7.69
N GLY A 85 3.21 26.33 7.32
CA GLY A 85 3.41 27.26 6.21
C GLY A 85 3.49 26.58 4.84
N ILE A 86 3.08 25.31 4.74
CA ILE A 86 3.08 24.55 3.50
C ILE A 86 2.07 25.17 2.52
N PRO A 87 2.46 25.43 1.26
CA PRO A 87 1.55 25.99 0.28
C PRO A 87 0.37 25.07 0.01
N SER A 88 -0.81 25.65 -0.25
CA SER A 88 -1.95 24.86 -0.75
C SER A 88 -1.57 24.20 -2.07
N PHE A 89 -1.72 22.88 -2.14
CA PHE A 89 -1.46 22.11 -3.36
C PHE A 89 -2.35 22.57 -4.52
N GLU A 90 -3.62 22.87 -4.26
CA GLU A 90 -4.56 23.39 -5.27
C GLU A 90 -4.09 24.72 -5.84
N LYS A 91 -3.64 25.64 -4.97
CA LYS A 91 -3.06 26.92 -5.40
C LYS A 91 -1.78 26.69 -6.21
N PHE A 92 -0.94 25.76 -5.77
CA PHE A 92 0.30 25.42 -6.44
C PHE A 92 0.06 24.91 -7.87
N LEU A 93 -0.96 24.07 -8.08
CA LEU A 93 -1.38 23.63 -9.41
C LEU A 93 -1.94 24.79 -10.25
N ALA A 94 -2.81 25.62 -9.67
CA ALA A 94 -3.41 26.76 -10.35
C ALA A 94 -2.35 27.77 -10.85
N ASP A 95 -1.34 28.07 -10.03
CA ASP A 95 -0.21 28.95 -10.38
C ASP A 95 0.64 28.38 -11.54
N LYS A 96 0.55 27.07 -11.80
CA LYS A 96 1.17 26.37 -12.94
C LYS A 96 0.21 26.09 -14.09
N ASN A 97 -1.01 26.66 -14.06
CA ASN A 97 -2.09 26.40 -15.02
C ASN A 97 -2.46 24.91 -15.16
N ALA A 98 -2.31 24.14 -14.08
CA ALA A 98 -2.71 22.74 -14.01
C ALA A 98 -3.99 22.58 -13.19
N SER A 99 -4.76 21.53 -13.49
CA SER A 99 -5.93 21.15 -12.70
C SER A 99 -6.10 19.63 -12.68
N LEU A 100 -6.64 19.10 -11.58
CA LEU A 100 -6.93 17.67 -11.46
C LEU A 100 -8.42 17.41 -11.62
N LYS A 101 -8.76 16.68 -12.69
CA LYS A 101 -10.11 16.23 -12.97
C LYS A 101 -10.11 14.75 -13.27
N LYS A 102 -11.24 14.10 -12.95
CA LYS A 102 -11.50 12.73 -13.37
C LYS A 102 -11.55 12.65 -14.89
N ARG A 103 -10.71 11.78 -15.43
CA ARG A 103 -10.81 11.23 -16.77
C ARG A 103 -11.85 10.10 -16.75
N GLU A 104 -11.88 9.32 -17.82
CA GLU A 104 -12.61 8.06 -17.80
C GLU A 104 -12.07 7.16 -16.68
N ILE A 105 -12.97 6.58 -15.90
CA ILE A 105 -12.59 5.73 -14.77
C ILE A 105 -12.33 4.33 -15.33
N GLU A 106 -11.09 3.88 -15.16
CA GLU A 106 -10.63 2.58 -15.67
C GLU A 106 -10.35 1.60 -14.53
N ILE A 107 -10.17 2.11 -13.30
CA ILE A 107 -9.79 1.31 -12.15
C ILE A 107 -10.78 1.52 -11.00
N LEU A 108 -11.41 0.43 -10.56
CA LEU A 108 -12.16 0.38 -9.32
C LEU A 108 -11.27 -0.21 -8.23
N GLN A 109 -10.78 0.62 -7.32
CA GLN A 109 -10.00 0.18 -6.18
C GLN A 109 -10.92 -0.06 -4.98
N LEU A 110 -10.81 -1.23 -4.34
CA LEU A 110 -11.61 -1.61 -3.19
C LEU A 110 -10.68 -1.85 -2.01
N ASN A 111 -10.73 -0.97 -1.02
CA ASN A 111 -10.09 -1.19 0.26
C ASN A 111 -11.08 -1.94 1.16
N ILE A 112 -10.97 -3.27 1.18
CA ILE A 112 -12.03 -4.15 1.70
C ILE A 112 -11.97 -4.38 3.21
N GLY A 113 -11.03 -3.75 3.91
CA GLY A 113 -10.93 -3.84 5.36
C GLY A 113 -9.57 -3.36 5.86
N LEU A 114 -9.46 -3.21 7.17
CA LEU A 114 -8.23 -2.73 7.82
C LEU A 114 -7.58 -3.82 8.68
N TYR A 115 -8.21 -4.99 8.78
CA TYR A 115 -7.64 -6.16 9.44
C TYR A 115 -6.45 -6.70 8.63
N CYS A 116 -5.32 -6.91 9.32
CA CYS A 116 -4.07 -7.41 8.72
C CYS A 116 -3.36 -8.30 9.72
N ASN A 117 -2.61 -9.30 9.26
CA ASN A 117 -1.73 -10.10 10.10
C ASN A 117 -0.41 -9.39 10.49
N GLN A 118 -0.16 -8.19 9.96
CA GLN A 118 1.02 -7.36 10.26
C GLN A 118 0.60 -5.98 10.81
N ALA A 119 1.49 -5.31 11.54
CA ALA A 119 1.28 -3.95 12.05
C ALA A 119 2.46 -3.02 11.68
N CYS A 120 2.67 -2.78 10.39
CA CYS A 120 3.83 -2.03 9.89
C CYS A 120 3.87 -0.57 10.38
N ASN A 121 5.06 -0.07 10.67
CA ASN A 121 5.30 1.30 11.19
C ASN A 121 5.01 2.39 10.15
N HIS A 122 5.09 2.06 8.86
CA HIS A 122 4.88 2.98 7.74
C HIS A 122 3.51 2.82 7.07
N CYS A 123 2.62 2.00 7.64
CA CYS A 123 1.34 1.68 7.00
C CYS A 123 0.44 2.92 6.91
N HIS A 124 0.24 3.44 5.70
CA HIS A 124 -0.62 4.59 5.45
C HIS A 124 -2.12 4.27 5.66
N VAL A 125 -2.48 2.98 5.64
CA VAL A 125 -3.84 2.46 5.91
C VAL A 125 -4.11 2.24 7.41
N GLU A 126 -3.06 2.26 8.24
CA GLU A 126 -3.11 1.93 9.68
C GLU A 126 -3.65 0.52 9.99
N SER A 127 -3.46 -0.41 9.08
CA SER A 127 -3.91 -1.79 9.24
C SER A 127 -3.16 -2.50 10.38
N SER A 128 -3.84 -3.42 11.07
CA SER A 128 -3.25 -4.24 12.13
C SER A 128 -4.16 -5.42 12.51
N PRO A 129 -3.65 -6.40 13.30
CA PRO A 129 -4.48 -7.49 13.79
C PRO A 129 -5.58 -7.06 14.79
N ARG A 130 -5.54 -5.80 15.25
CA ARG A 130 -6.55 -5.24 16.18
C ARG A 130 -7.72 -4.56 15.46
N ARG A 131 -7.61 -4.35 14.16
CA ARG A 131 -8.66 -3.73 13.34
C ARG A 131 -9.82 -4.71 13.14
N LYS A 132 -11.03 -4.18 13.03
CA LYS A 132 -12.27 -4.96 12.85
C LYS A 132 -13.07 -4.52 11.62
N GLU A 133 -12.62 -3.45 10.99
CA GLU A 133 -13.21 -2.90 9.78
C GLU A 133 -13.08 -3.91 8.64
N MET A 134 -14.22 -4.38 8.15
CA MET A 134 -14.34 -5.40 7.10
C MET A 134 -15.52 -5.02 6.19
N MET A 135 -15.33 -5.20 4.88
CA MET A 135 -16.37 -4.95 3.89
C MET A 135 -17.50 -5.96 4.07
N SER A 136 -18.74 -5.45 4.04
CA SER A 136 -19.92 -6.32 4.09
C SER A 136 -20.25 -6.90 2.72
N LYS A 137 -21.02 -7.99 2.71
CA LYS A 137 -21.48 -8.61 1.47
C LYS A 137 -22.33 -7.66 0.63
N GLU A 138 -23.15 -6.83 1.26
CA GLU A 138 -24.02 -5.87 0.59
C GLU A 138 -23.21 -4.81 -0.17
N VAL A 139 -22.14 -4.28 0.45
CA VAL A 139 -21.22 -3.34 -0.20
C VAL A 139 -20.48 -4.03 -1.36
N ALA A 140 -19.97 -5.24 -1.14
CA ALA A 140 -19.28 -6.00 -2.18
C ALA A 140 -20.19 -6.27 -3.39
N GLN A 141 -21.43 -6.70 -3.16
CA GLN A 141 -22.44 -6.90 -4.21
C GLN A 141 -22.72 -5.59 -4.97
N ARG A 142 -22.87 -4.48 -4.24
CA ARG A 142 -23.08 -3.17 -4.87
C ARG A 142 -21.90 -2.76 -5.76
N CYS A 143 -20.66 -3.04 -5.35
CA CYS A 143 -19.48 -2.79 -6.18
C CYS A 143 -19.50 -3.63 -7.47
N ILE A 144 -19.94 -4.89 -7.40
CA ILE A 144 -20.10 -5.75 -8.59
C ILE A 144 -21.21 -5.23 -9.52
N GLU A 145 -22.34 -4.77 -8.98
CA GLU A 145 -23.38 -4.12 -9.78
C GLU A 145 -22.89 -2.85 -10.48
N LEU A 146 -22.06 -2.05 -9.80
CA LEU A 146 -21.43 -0.87 -10.41
C LEU A 146 -20.46 -1.26 -11.52
N LEU A 147 -19.73 -2.36 -11.35
CA LEU A 147 -18.84 -2.91 -12.37
C LEU A 147 -19.62 -3.30 -13.64
N ASP A 148 -20.81 -3.89 -13.50
CA ASP A 148 -21.70 -4.23 -14.62
C ASP A 148 -22.24 -2.99 -15.34
N LYS A 149 -22.47 -1.90 -14.60
CA LYS A 149 -22.97 -0.61 -15.13
C LYS A 149 -21.85 0.33 -15.62
N SER A 150 -20.59 -0.08 -15.56
CA SER A 150 -19.42 0.77 -15.87
C SER A 150 -18.44 0.03 -16.80
N PRO A 151 -18.75 -0.09 -18.10
CA PRO A 151 -17.95 -0.86 -19.05
C PRO A 151 -16.51 -0.34 -19.21
N SER A 152 -16.28 0.95 -18.94
CA SER A 152 -14.96 1.60 -18.94
C SER A 152 -13.98 1.04 -17.90
N ILE A 153 -14.47 0.43 -16.82
CA ILE A 153 -13.62 -0.20 -15.80
C ILE A 153 -12.95 -1.44 -16.39
N LYS A 154 -11.61 -1.46 -16.37
CA LYS A 154 -10.78 -2.56 -16.88
C LYS A 154 -10.17 -3.38 -15.74
N THR A 155 -9.91 -2.72 -14.61
CA THR A 155 -9.16 -3.31 -13.49
C THR A 155 -9.92 -3.14 -12.18
N VAL A 156 -9.96 -4.20 -11.38
CA VAL A 156 -10.40 -4.18 -9.97
C VAL A 156 -9.16 -4.34 -9.09
N ASP A 157 -8.83 -3.32 -8.31
CA ASP A 157 -7.63 -3.28 -7.46
C ASP A 157 -8.02 -3.51 -5.99
N LEU A 158 -7.72 -4.71 -5.47
CA LEU A 158 -8.08 -5.12 -4.11
C LEU A 158 -6.97 -4.77 -3.13
N THR A 159 -7.30 -3.97 -2.12
CA THR A 159 -6.37 -3.48 -1.10
C THR A 159 -6.99 -3.50 0.30
N GLY A 160 -6.28 -2.99 1.31
CA GLY A 160 -6.76 -2.88 2.68
C GLY A 160 -5.69 -3.22 3.71
N GLY A 161 -5.98 -4.16 4.60
CA GLY A 161 -5.04 -4.68 5.58
C GLY A 161 -4.18 -5.79 5.01
N ALA A 162 -4.65 -7.02 5.15
CA ALA A 162 -4.39 -8.02 4.11
C ALA A 162 -5.76 -8.33 3.48
N PRO A 163 -6.03 -7.89 2.24
CA PRO A 163 -7.34 -8.11 1.61
C PRO A 163 -7.74 -9.59 1.62
N GLU A 164 -6.79 -10.50 1.49
CA GLU A 164 -6.98 -11.95 1.44
C GLU A 164 -7.56 -12.55 2.73
N LEU A 165 -7.51 -11.81 3.85
CA LEU A 165 -8.13 -12.18 5.13
C LEU A 165 -9.59 -11.72 5.25
N ASN A 166 -10.14 -11.02 4.25
CA ASN A 166 -11.53 -10.59 4.24
C ASN A 166 -12.44 -11.61 3.54
N ASP A 167 -13.59 -11.90 4.13
CA ASP A 167 -14.57 -12.87 3.60
C ASP A 167 -15.04 -12.56 2.17
N GLN A 168 -15.02 -11.29 1.76
CA GLN A 168 -15.46 -10.86 0.43
C GLN A 168 -14.35 -10.92 -0.62
N PHE A 169 -13.09 -11.15 -0.25
CA PHE A 169 -11.96 -11.18 -1.18
C PHE A 169 -12.18 -12.18 -2.33
N ARG A 170 -12.45 -13.44 -1.97
CA ARG A 170 -12.64 -14.51 -2.97
C ARG A 170 -13.89 -14.30 -3.82
N TYR A 171 -14.93 -13.73 -3.25
CA TYR A 171 -16.15 -13.35 -3.98
C TYR A 171 -15.83 -12.26 -5.02
N LEU A 172 -15.19 -11.16 -4.62
CA LEU A 172 -14.84 -10.05 -5.51
C LEU A 172 -13.89 -10.50 -6.63
N VAL A 173 -12.86 -11.29 -6.33
CA VAL A 173 -11.95 -11.87 -7.34
C VAL A 173 -12.73 -12.72 -8.35
N SER A 174 -13.59 -13.62 -7.87
CA SER A 174 -14.35 -14.54 -8.74
C SER A 174 -15.30 -13.77 -9.66
N GLU A 175 -16.04 -12.80 -9.11
CA GLU A 175 -17.01 -12.01 -9.87
C GLU A 175 -16.35 -11.08 -10.89
N ALA A 176 -15.24 -10.43 -10.53
CA ALA A 176 -14.50 -9.54 -11.43
C ALA A 176 -13.84 -10.31 -12.58
N THR A 177 -13.22 -11.46 -12.29
CA THR A 177 -12.60 -12.30 -13.33
C THR A 177 -13.61 -12.98 -14.24
N ALA A 178 -14.79 -13.39 -13.74
CA ALA A 178 -15.90 -13.87 -14.57
C ALA A 178 -16.37 -12.81 -15.60
N ARG A 179 -16.22 -11.53 -15.26
CA ARG A 179 -16.48 -10.38 -16.14
C ARG A 179 -15.30 -9.97 -17.01
N LYS A 180 -14.24 -10.79 -17.05
CA LYS A 180 -13.00 -10.55 -17.82
C LYS A 180 -12.31 -9.25 -17.43
N LYS A 181 -12.44 -8.81 -16.18
CA LYS A 181 -11.67 -7.68 -15.64
C LYS A 181 -10.32 -8.21 -15.14
N GLU A 182 -9.28 -7.40 -15.28
CA GLU A 182 -8.03 -7.65 -14.57
C GLU A 182 -8.30 -7.46 -13.06
N VAL A 183 -7.76 -8.36 -12.24
CA VAL A 183 -7.80 -8.21 -10.79
C VAL A 183 -6.39 -8.06 -10.28
N ILE A 184 -6.17 -7.01 -9.48
CA ILE A 184 -4.92 -6.77 -8.76
C ILE A 184 -5.14 -7.13 -7.29
N ASP A 185 -4.21 -7.88 -6.71
CA ASP A 185 -4.12 -8.15 -5.28
C ASP A 185 -2.92 -7.43 -4.66
N ARG A 186 -3.19 -6.49 -3.76
CA ARG A 186 -2.18 -5.75 -2.98
C ARG A 186 -1.72 -6.57 -1.78
N CYS A 187 -0.87 -7.53 -2.06
CA CYS A 187 -0.45 -8.55 -1.10
C CYS A 187 0.68 -8.06 -0.17
N ASN A 188 0.62 -8.44 1.11
CA ASN A 188 1.68 -8.18 2.08
C ASN A 188 2.75 -9.30 2.17
N LEU A 189 2.63 -10.33 1.31
CA LEU A 189 3.40 -11.58 1.21
C LEU A 189 3.25 -12.56 2.36
N THR A 190 3.25 -12.12 3.61
CA THR A 190 3.24 -13.04 4.75
C THR A 190 1.90 -13.73 4.94
N VAL A 191 0.81 -13.14 4.45
CA VAL A 191 -0.54 -13.73 4.45
C VAL A 191 -0.59 -15.07 3.69
N LEU A 192 0.28 -15.28 2.69
CA LEU A 192 0.40 -16.54 1.94
C LEU A 192 0.89 -17.72 2.80
N THR A 193 1.35 -17.44 4.02
CA THR A 193 1.83 -18.42 5.00
C THR A 193 0.98 -18.45 6.27
N GLU A 194 -0.09 -17.66 6.35
CA GLU A 194 -0.99 -17.69 7.51
C GLU A 194 -1.83 -18.98 7.52
N PRO A 195 -2.11 -19.54 8.71
CA PRO A 195 -3.04 -20.65 8.84
C PRO A 195 -4.41 -20.32 8.23
N GLY A 196 -4.97 -21.24 7.44
CA GLY A 196 -6.24 -21.04 6.73
C GLY A 196 -6.10 -20.37 5.35
N GLN A 197 -4.88 -20.08 4.91
CA GLN A 197 -4.57 -19.54 3.57
C GLN A 197 -3.76 -20.55 2.73
N GLU A 198 -3.83 -21.84 3.05
CA GLU A 198 -3.05 -22.88 2.38
C GLU A 198 -3.36 -22.98 0.88
N ASP A 199 -4.62 -22.77 0.49
CA ASP A 199 -5.13 -22.81 -0.88
C ASP A 199 -5.07 -21.46 -1.61
N LEU A 200 -4.62 -20.39 -0.94
CA LEU A 200 -4.69 -19.02 -1.47
C LEU A 200 -3.92 -18.88 -2.79
N VAL A 201 -2.71 -19.45 -2.87
CA VAL A 201 -1.89 -19.38 -4.10
C VAL A 201 -2.61 -20.04 -5.27
N ASP A 202 -3.17 -21.23 -5.06
CA ASP A 202 -3.91 -21.97 -6.11
C ASP A 202 -5.15 -21.19 -6.54
N PHE A 203 -5.85 -20.54 -5.60
CA PHE A 203 -6.96 -19.65 -5.90
C PHE A 203 -6.52 -18.45 -6.76
N LEU A 204 -5.43 -17.77 -6.41
CA LEU A 204 -4.91 -16.64 -7.19
C LEU A 204 -4.50 -17.08 -8.60
N VAL A 205 -3.83 -18.22 -8.74
CA VAL A 205 -3.46 -18.81 -10.05
C VAL A 205 -4.70 -19.10 -10.91
N LYS A 206 -5.71 -19.76 -10.33
CA LYS A 206 -6.96 -20.11 -11.03
C LYS A 206 -7.61 -18.87 -11.66
N HIS A 207 -7.57 -17.76 -10.94
CA HIS A 207 -8.16 -16.48 -11.36
C HIS A 207 -7.18 -15.57 -12.11
N LYS A 208 -5.92 -15.99 -12.29
CA LYS A 208 -4.85 -15.20 -12.92
C LYS A 208 -4.74 -13.79 -12.32
N VAL A 209 -4.86 -13.71 -11.00
CA VAL A 209 -4.80 -12.44 -10.27
C VAL A 209 -3.39 -11.86 -10.42
N ARG A 210 -3.26 -10.60 -10.79
CA ARG A 210 -1.97 -9.90 -10.77
C ARG A 210 -1.63 -9.55 -9.32
N ILE A 211 -0.46 -9.97 -8.87
CA ILE A 211 -0.02 -9.71 -7.50
C ILE A 211 0.92 -8.51 -7.51
N ILE A 212 0.60 -7.48 -6.73
CA ILE A 212 1.51 -6.39 -6.44
C ILE A 212 1.88 -6.45 -4.96
N ALA A 213 3.05 -7.02 -4.69
CA ALA A 213 3.48 -7.38 -3.36
C ALA A 213 4.38 -6.31 -2.71
N SER A 214 4.10 -5.96 -1.46
CA SER A 214 4.90 -4.98 -0.72
C SER A 214 6.17 -5.62 -0.13
N LEU A 215 7.34 -5.27 -0.69
CA LEU A 215 8.67 -5.67 -0.20
C LEU A 215 9.61 -4.45 -0.13
N PRO A 216 9.59 -3.69 1.00
CA PRO A 216 10.21 -2.37 1.07
C PRO A 216 11.74 -2.39 0.99
N CYS A 217 12.37 -3.55 1.18
CA CYS A 217 13.79 -3.76 0.93
C CYS A 217 14.03 -5.25 0.66
N TYR A 218 15.08 -5.60 -0.08
CA TYR A 218 15.54 -6.99 -0.21
C TYR A 218 16.44 -7.42 0.97
N SER A 219 16.74 -6.54 1.94
CA SER A 219 17.55 -6.88 3.11
C SER A 219 16.69 -7.14 4.36
N LEU A 220 17.09 -8.15 5.13
CA LEU A 220 16.36 -8.58 6.33
C LEU A 220 16.26 -7.46 7.36
N LYS A 221 17.38 -6.81 7.70
CA LYS A 221 17.40 -5.76 8.72
C LYS A 221 16.41 -4.64 8.37
N ASN A 222 16.35 -4.21 7.12
CA ASN A 222 15.44 -3.15 6.69
C ASN A 222 13.98 -3.59 6.76
N VAL A 223 13.65 -4.79 6.26
CA VAL A 223 12.28 -5.31 6.28
C VAL A 223 11.80 -5.50 7.72
N ASP A 224 12.58 -6.15 8.56
CA ASP A 224 12.18 -6.42 9.94
C ASP A 224 12.11 -5.15 10.78
N THR A 225 12.96 -4.14 10.52
CA THR A 225 12.84 -2.81 11.16
C THR A 225 11.53 -2.12 10.81
N GLN A 226 11.05 -2.25 9.57
CA GLN A 226 9.89 -1.50 9.09
C GLN A 226 8.55 -2.23 9.29
N ARG A 227 8.58 -3.56 9.29
CA ARG A 227 7.38 -4.42 9.25
C ARG A 227 7.24 -5.35 10.46
N GLY A 228 8.31 -5.54 11.25
CA GLY A 228 8.31 -6.41 12.42
C GLY A 228 9.22 -7.64 12.25
N SER A 229 9.60 -8.24 13.37
CA SER A 229 10.52 -9.38 13.42
C SER A 229 9.98 -10.59 12.65
N GLY A 230 10.84 -11.22 11.84
CA GLY A 230 10.49 -12.44 11.10
C GLY A 230 9.64 -12.21 9.84
N VAL A 231 9.29 -10.96 9.53
CA VAL A 231 8.54 -10.61 8.30
C VAL A 231 9.38 -10.89 7.06
N PHE A 232 10.69 -10.65 7.09
CA PHE A 232 11.56 -10.91 5.95
C PHE A 232 11.51 -12.38 5.53
N GLU A 233 11.77 -13.31 6.45
CA GLU A 233 11.80 -14.75 6.13
C GLU A 233 10.46 -15.23 5.56
N LYS A 234 9.34 -14.79 6.15
CA LYS A 234 7.99 -15.11 5.64
C LYS A 234 7.70 -14.48 4.28
N SER A 235 8.19 -13.26 4.02
CA SER A 235 8.02 -12.59 2.73
C SER A 235 8.79 -13.32 1.63
N ILE A 236 10.05 -13.73 1.90
CA ILE A 236 10.85 -14.54 0.98
C ILE A 236 10.17 -15.88 0.71
N HIS A 237 9.67 -16.56 1.75
CA HIS A 237 8.92 -17.80 1.56
C HIS A 237 7.69 -17.58 0.67
N GLY A 238 6.87 -16.56 0.95
CA GLY A 238 5.69 -16.22 0.15
C GLY A 238 6.04 -16.03 -1.33
N LEU A 239 7.11 -15.29 -1.63
CA LEU A 239 7.61 -15.11 -3.00
C LEU A 239 8.04 -16.44 -3.65
N MET A 240 8.71 -17.33 -2.91
CA MET A 240 9.07 -18.64 -3.43
C MET A 240 7.85 -19.50 -3.76
N LYS A 241 6.79 -19.46 -2.93
CA LYS A 241 5.51 -20.14 -3.23
C LYS A 241 4.88 -19.60 -4.51
N LEU A 242 4.88 -18.28 -4.69
CA LEU A 242 4.37 -17.63 -5.90
C LEU A 242 5.19 -18.05 -7.14
N ASN A 243 6.53 -17.98 -7.09
CA ASN A 243 7.37 -18.39 -8.21
C ASN A 243 7.22 -19.88 -8.54
N GLN A 244 7.07 -20.75 -7.53
CA GLN A 244 6.79 -22.17 -7.76
C GLN A 244 5.47 -22.38 -8.50
N ALA A 245 4.48 -21.52 -8.26
CA ALA A 245 3.19 -21.52 -8.97
C ALA A 245 3.25 -20.83 -10.35
N GLY A 246 4.40 -20.27 -10.74
CA GLY A 246 4.63 -19.66 -12.06
C GLY A 246 4.54 -18.13 -12.09
N TYR A 247 4.27 -17.47 -10.97
CA TYR A 247 4.26 -15.99 -10.92
C TYR A 247 5.64 -15.41 -11.21
N GLY A 248 5.68 -14.31 -11.98
CA GLY A 248 6.92 -13.61 -12.31
C GLY A 248 7.77 -14.28 -13.39
N ALA A 249 7.44 -15.51 -13.78
CA ALA A 249 8.13 -16.23 -14.85
C ALA A 249 7.63 -15.80 -16.24
N ASP A 250 8.57 -15.60 -17.16
CA ASP A 250 8.23 -15.23 -18.54
C ASP A 250 7.35 -16.29 -19.20
N GLY A 251 6.29 -15.85 -19.89
CA GLY A 251 5.37 -16.73 -20.61
C GLY A 251 4.32 -17.46 -19.76
N SER A 252 4.34 -17.33 -18.42
CA SER A 252 3.32 -17.96 -17.57
C SER A 252 1.96 -17.26 -17.63
N GLY A 253 1.96 -15.96 -17.95
CA GLY A 253 0.78 -15.10 -17.84
C GLY A 253 0.36 -14.77 -16.40
N LEU A 254 1.19 -15.10 -15.41
CA LEU A 254 0.97 -14.82 -13.98
C LEU A 254 1.91 -13.69 -13.54
N MET A 255 1.33 -12.52 -13.32
CA MET A 255 2.08 -11.29 -13.05
C MET A 255 2.37 -11.11 -11.56
N LEU A 256 3.64 -10.90 -11.22
CA LEU A 256 4.11 -10.56 -9.89
C LEU A 256 5.00 -9.32 -9.96
N ASP A 257 4.54 -8.23 -9.38
CA ASP A 257 5.29 -7.00 -9.22
C ASP A 257 5.59 -6.75 -7.74
N LEU A 258 6.68 -6.03 -7.46
CA LEU A 258 7.08 -5.67 -6.10
C LEU A 258 6.96 -4.16 -5.88
N ILE A 259 6.68 -3.74 -4.65
CA ILE A 259 6.69 -2.34 -4.25
C ILE A 259 7.86 -2.08 -3.29
N TYR A 260 8.66 -1.06 -3.62
CA TYR A 260 9.66 -0.45 -2.75
C TYR A 260 9.13 0.84 -2.12
N ASN A 261 9.31 0.96 -0.80
CA ASN A 261 9.07 2.18 -0.05
C ASN A 261 10.33 2.54 0.74
N PRO A 262 10.79 3.81 0.73
CA PRO A 262 11.96 4.23 1.49
C PRO A 262 11.86 3.99 2.99
N LEU A 263 13.01 3.85 3.65
CA LEU A 263 13.09 3.88 5.11
C LEU A 263 13.26 5.33 5.58
N GLY A 264 12.13 6.00 5.83
CA GLY A 264 12.10 7.37 6.36
C GLY A 264 11.71 8.43 5.34
N GLY A 265 12.03 9.68 5.66
CA GLY A 265 11.62 10.89 4.95
C GLY A 265 12.51 11.26 3.76
N PHE A 266 12.65 10.35 2.79
CA PHE A 266 13.40 10.62 1.56
C PHE A 266 12.58 10.25 0.32
N LEU A 267 12.92 10.82 -0.83
CA LEU A 267 12.35 10.40 -2.11
C LEU A 267 12.96 9.06 -2.54
N PRO A 268 12.19 8.17 -3.20
CA PRO A 268 12.75 6.94 -3.73
C PRO A 268 13.78 7.23 -4.83
N PRO A 269 14.76 6.34 -5.03
CA PRO A 269 15.68 6.42 -6.15
C PRO A 269 14.95 6.12 -7.48
N GLU A 270 15.68 6.24 -8.59
CA GLU A 270 15.14 5.92 -9.92
C GLU A 270 14.69 4.45 -10.00
N GLN A 271 13.50 4.23 -10.55
CA GLN A 271 12.79 2.96 -10.47
C GLN A 271 13.51 1.86 -11.25
N LYS A 272 14.01 2.12 -12.47
CA LYS A 272 14.67 1.12 -13.32
C LYS A 272 16.00 0.66 -12.72
N ALA A 273 16.81 1.58 -12.21
CA ALA A 273 18.06 1.25 -11.53
C ALA A 273 17.80 0.39 -10.29
N LEU A 274 16.80 0.75 -9.48
CA LEU A 274 16.42 -0.03 -8.30
C LEU A 274 15.82 -1.40 -8.69
N GLU A 275 15.02 -1.47 -9.74
CA GLU A 275 14.44 -2.71 -10.26
C GLU A 275 15.54 -3.71 -10.65
N ALA A 276 16.52 -3.27 -11.44
CA ALA A 276 17.64 -4.11 -11.85
C ALA A 276 18.40 -4.66 -10.65
N LYS A 277 18.56 -3.83 -9.61
CA LYS A 277 19.21 -4.23 -8.36
C LYS A 277 18.38 -5.26 -7.60
N TYR A 278 17.08 -5.01 -7.41
CA TYR A 278 16.15 -5.97 -6.80
C TYR A 278 16.15 -7.31 -7.52
N LYS A 279 16.06 -7.31 -8.85
CA LYS A 279 16.11 -8.54 -9.67
C LYS A 279 17.40 -9.32 -9.43
N THR A 280 18.54 -8.62 -9.41
CA THR A 280 19.85 -9.23 -9.15
C THR A 280 19.93 -9.85 -7.76
N GLU A 281 19.56 -9.09 -6.72
CA GLU A 281 19.67 -9.54 -5.33
C GLU A 281 18.69 -10.69 -5.02
N LEU A 282 17.44 -10.59 -5.44
CA LEU A 282 16.45 -11.63 -5.17
C LEU A 282 16.73 -12.93 -5.94
N SER A 283 17.17 -12.83 -7.20
CA SER A 283 17.59 -13.97 -8.00
C SER A 283 18.83 -14.65 -7.42
N ASN A 284 19.91 -13.89 -7.17
CA ASN A 284 21.18 -14.48 -6.74
C ASN A 284 21.10 -15.15 -5.37
N ASN A 285 20.31 -14.59 -4.46
CA ASN A 285 20.27 -15.02 -3.07
C ASN A 285 19.17 -16.06 -2.80
N PHE A 286 18.06 -15.98 -3.53
CA PHE A 286 16.86 -16.79 -3.25
C PHE A 286 16.26 -17.48 -4.49
N GLY A 287 16.78 -17.22 -5.69
CA GLY A 287 16.21 -17.73 -6.94
C GLY A 287 14.86 -17.11 -7.29
N ILE A 288 14.55 -15.94 -6.70
CA ILE A 288 13.26 -15.28 -6.89
C ILE A 288 13.27 -14.42 -8.15
N VAL A 289 12.18 -14.49 -8.92
CA VAL A 289 11.93 -13.66 -10.11
C VAL A 289 10.63 -12.89 -9.97
N PHE A 290 10.53 -11.73 -10.62
CA PHE A 290 9.34 -10.88 -10.64
C PHE A 290 9.36 -10.00 -11.91
N ASN A 291 8.20 -9.47 -12.30
CA ASN A 291 8.03 -8.71 -13.54
C ASN A 291 8.55 -7.27 -13.41
N SER A 292 8.01 -6.49 -12.47
CA SER A 292 8.35 -5.07 -12.31
C SER A 292 8.53 -4.65 -10.85
N LEU A 293 9.33 -3.62 -10.60
CA LEU A 293 9.43 -2.94 -9.30
C LEU A 293 8.78 -1.57 -9.40
N PHE A 294 7.94 -1.25 -8.43
CA PHE A 294 7.29 0.05 -8.29
C PHE A 294 7.86 0.79 -7.09
N THR A 295 8.35 2.00 -7.32
CA THR A 295 8.81 2.88 -6.22
C THR A 295 7.67 3.77 -5.76
N LEU A 296 7.45 3.83 -4.45
CA LEU A 296 6.45 4.70 -3.83
C LEU A 296 7.12 5.63 -2.80
N SER A 297 6.82 6.92 -2.89
CA SER A 297 7.12 7.85 -1.80
C SER A 297 6.24 7.53 -0.58
N ASN A 298 6.82 7.53 0.62
CA ASN A 298 6.01 7.38 1.84
C ASN A 298 5.08 8.58 1.99
N MET A 299 3.78 8.36 1.89
CA MET A 299 2.83 9.47 1.99
C MET A 299 2.83 10.06 3.41
N PRO A 300 2.90 11.39 3.58
CA PRO A 300 2.97 12.05 4.88
C PRO A 300 1.61 12.05 5.59
N ILE A 301 1.05 10.87 5.80
CA ILE A 301 -0.24 10.63 6.43
C ILE A 301 -0.12 9.51 7.48
N LYS A 302 -1.04 9.50 8.43
CA LYS A 302 -1.21 8.41 9.42
C LYS A 302 0.09 8.05 10.14
N ARG A 303 0.43 6.76 10.29
CA ARG A 303 1.60 6.29 11.06
C ARG A 303 2.90 6.91 10.58
N PHE A 304 3.06 7.15 9.28
CA PHE A 304 4.28 7.77 8.77
C PHE A 304 4.37 9.25 9.12
N ALA A 305 3.26 10.00 9.08
CA ALA A 305 3.23 11.38 9.58
C ALA A 305 3.52 11.44 11.08
N ASP A 306 2.93 10.53 11.87
CA ASP A 306 3.16 10.47 13.31
C ASP A 306 4.63 10.12 13.64
N PHE A 307 5.26 9.25 12.83
CA PHE A 307 6.68 8.91 12.91
C PHE A 307 7.58 10.13 12.64
N LEU A 308 7.34 10.87 11.56
CA LEU A 308 8.10 12.07 11.24
C LEU A 308 7.90 13.18 12.29
N TYR A 309 6.67 13.37 12.76
CA TYR A 309 6.35 14.40 13.76
C TYR A 309 7.13 14.19 15.06
N ARG A 310 7.22 12.94 15.56
CA ARG A 310 7.97 12.62 16.79
C ARG A 310 9.45 12.88 16.68
N ARG A 311 10.01 12.69 15.49
CA ARG A 311 11.43 12.93 15.22
C ARG A 311 11.74 14.39 14.92
N GLY A 312 10.73 15.26 14.86
CA GLY A 312 10.89 16.65 14.44
C GLY A 312 11.19 16.80 12.95
N GLU A 313 10.96 15.75 12.14
CA GLU A 313 11.33 15.67 10.72
C GLU A 313 10.17 16.00 9.77
N LEU A 314 8.95 16.19 10.30
CA LEU A 314 7.75 16.39 9.46
C LEU A 314 7.84 17.65 8.58
N GLN A 315 8.29 18.78 9.14
CA GLN A 315 8.45 20.02 8.36
C GLN A 315 9.46 19.82 7.22
N GLU A 316 10.65 19.30 7.54
CA GLU A 316 11.71 19.09 6.57
C GLU A 316 11.27 18.14 5.45
N TYR A 317 10.52 17.09 5.80
CA TYR A 317 9.97 16.17 4.80
C TYR A 317 8.92 16.85 3.90
N MET A 318 8.01 17.64 4.47
CA MET A 318 7.04 18.39 3.66
C MET A 318 7.74 19.41 2.75
N ASP A 319 8.77 20.11 3.23
CA ASP A 319 9.59 21.03 2.43
C ASP A 319 10.36 20.31 1.33
N LEU A 320 10.83 19.08 1.58
CA LEU A 320 11.42 18.22 0.55
C LEU A 320 10.40 17.92 -0.56
N LEU A 321 9.18 17.51 -0.20
CA LEU A 321 8.14 17.19 -1.19
C LEU A 321 7.76 18.41 -2.03
N VAL A 322 7.58 19.58 -1.39
CA VAL A 322 7.23 20.83 -2.08
C VAL A 322 8.35 21.28 -3.02
N ARG A 323 9.61 21.29 -2.56
CA ARG A 323 10.77 21.68 -3.38
C ARG A 323 10.98 20.77 -4.59
N ASN A 324 10.59 19.50 -4.48
CA ASN A 324 10.72 18.51 -5.54
C ASN A 324 9.44 18.31 -6.34
N PHE A 325 8.44 19.19 -6.22
CA PHE A 325 7.25 19.12 -7.07
C PHE A 325 7.64 19.08 -8.55
N ASN A 326 7.13 18.07 -9.26
CA ASN A 326 7.38 17.85 -10.67
C ASN A 326 6.06 17.90 -11.45
N LEU A 327 5.87 18.95 -12.25
CA LEU A 327 4.64 19.16 -13.03
C LEU A 327 4.36 18.01 -14.01
N ALA A 328 5.40 17.35 -14.53
CA ALA A 328 5.23 16.24 -15.48
C ALA A 328 4.54 15.00 -14.87
N THR A 329 4.51 14.89 -13.53
CA THR A 329 3.86 13.78 -12.82
C THR A 329 2.34 13.90 -12.79
N VAL A 330 1.80 15.11 -12.99
CA VAL A 330 0.38 15.44 -12.78
C VAL A 330 -0.53 14.64 -13.72
N ASP A 331 -0.13 14.51 -14.98
CA ASP A 331 -0.86 13.75 -16.00
C ASP A 331 -0.81 12.23 -15.78
N GLY A 332 0.06 11.74 -14.89
CA GLY A 332 0.17 10.33 -14.54
C GLY A 332 -0.48 9.97 -13.20
N LEU A 333 -1.11 10.92 -12.49
CA LEU A 333 -1.66 10.66 -11.17
C LEU A 333 -2.87 9.72 -11.22
N MET A 334 -2.81 8.65 -10.41
CA MET A 334 -3.86 7.63 -10.33
C MET A 334 -5.24 8.20 -9.95
N CYS A 335 -5.28 9.26 -9.14
CA CYS A 335 -6.53 9.89 -8.70
C CYS A 335 -7.36 10.47 -9.86
N THR A 336 -6.83 10.51 -11.08
CA THR A 336 -7.55 10.99 -12.26
C THR A 336 -8.32 9.89 -13.01
N ASN A 337 -7.95 8.60 -12.94
CA ASN A 337 -8.65 7.51 -13.64
C ASN A 337 -9.06 6.34 -12.72
N LEU A 338 -8.84 6.47 -11.42
CA LEU A 338 -9.22 5.50 -10.40
C LEU A 338 -10.34 6.07 -9.51
N VAL A 339 -11.17 5.21 -8.95
CA VAL A 339 -12.01 5.51 -7.77
C VAL A 339 -11.70 4.52 -6.67
N SER A 340 -11.52 5.01 -5.43
CA SER A 340 -11.33 4.15 -4.26
C SER A 340 -12.62 4.03 -3.46
N VAL A 341 -13.01 2.80 -3.13
CA VAL A 341 -14.17 2.49 -2.29
C VAL A 341 -13.69 1.87 -1.00
N GLY A 342 -14.10 2.45 0.12
CA GLY A 342 -13.82 1.90 1.44
C GLY A 342 -14.69 0.71 1.81
N TYR A 343 -14.29 -0.02 2.84
CA TYR A 343 -15.03 -1.16 3.38
C TYR A 343 -16.49 -0.81 3.78
N ASP A 344 -16.75 0.46 4.07
CA ASP A 344 -18.08 1.01 4.40
C ASP A 344 -18.85 1.55 3.19
N GLY A 345 -18.35 1.31 1.97
CA GLY A 345 -18.96 1.74 0.71
C GLY A 345 -18.74 3.20 0.35
N LYS A 346 -18.04 4.00 1.16
CA LYS A 346 -17.73 5.40 0.83
C LYS A 346 -16.77 5.52 -0.34
N MET A 347 -16.94 6.56 -1.15
CA MET A 347 -16.18 6.79 -2.38
C MET A 347 -15.19 7.95 -2.23
N TYR A 348 -13.98 7.73 -2.73
CA TYR A 348 -12.82 8.63 -2.63
C TYR A 348 -12.09 8.73 -3.96
N ASP A 349 -11.41 9.86 -4.18
CA ASP A 349 -10.66 10.06 -5.42
C ASP A 349 -9.48 9.09 -5.55
N CYS A 350 -8.90 8.66 -4.42
CA CYS A 350 -7.85 7.66 -4.33
C CYS A 350 -7.73 7.10 -2.90
N ASP A 351 -6.91 6.05 -2.70
CA ASP A 351 -6.68 5.46 -1.37
C ASP A 351 -6.11 6.46 -0.35
N PHE A 352 -5.26 7.40 -0.74
CA PHE A 352 -4.74 8.40 0.20
C PHE A 352 -5.83 9.37 0.68
N ASN A 353 -6.72 9.80 -0.21
CA ASN A 353 -7.91 10.57 0.17
C ASN A 353 -8.80 9.74 1.11
N GLN A 354 -8.97 8.44 0.84
CA GLN A 354 -9.70 7.54 1.72
C GLN A 354 -9.11 7.49 3.13
N GLN A 355 -7.79 7.30 3.25
CA GLN A 355 -7.16 7.22 4.57
C GLN A 355 -7.31 8.54 5.35
N LEU A 356 -7.37 9.68 4.66
CA LEU A 356 -7.64 10.99 5.26
C LEU A 356 -9.13 11.31 5.46
N ALA A 357 -10.04 10.42 5.04
CA ALA A 357 -11.49 10.66 4.99
C ALA A 357 -11.88 11.91 4.18
N LEU A 358 -11.16 12.16 3.07
CA LEU A 358 -11.43 13.22 2.10
C LEU A 358 -12.35 12.69 0.99
N GLY A 359 -13.66 12.64 1.24
CA GLY A 359 -14.65 12.12 0.30
C GLY A 359 -14.72 12.90 -1.02
N MET A 360 -15.14 12.25 -2.10
CA MET A 360 -15.26 12.87 -3.43
C MET A 360 -16.34 13.97 -3.48
N ASN A 361 -16.14 14.92 -4.41
CA ASN A 361 -17.12 15.95 -4.76
C ASN A 361 -18.19 15.43 -5.72
N LEU A 362 -19.04 14.51 -5.28
CA LEU A 362 -20.02 13.82 -6.13
C LEU A 362 -21.46 14.33 -5.99
N THR A 363 -21.86 14.71 -4.78
CA THR A 363 -23.23 15.18 -4.50
C THR A 363 -23.21 16.38 -3.55
N LYS A 364 -24.37 16.90 -3.14
CA LYS A 364 -24.47 17.82 -2.00
C LYS A 364 -24.11 17.16 -0.66
N SER A 365 -23.96 15.83 -0.62
CA SER A 365 -23.47 15.09 0.55
C SER A 365 -21.95 15.20 0.63
N SER A 366 -21.45 15.42 1.84
CA SER A 366 -20.02 15.49 2.15
C SER A 366 -19.33 14.10 2.19
N SER A 367 -20.07 13.01 1.95
CA SER A 367 -19.55 11.64 2.03
C SER A 367 -20.37 10.68 1.13
N PRO A 368 -20.18 10.74 -0.20
CA PRO A 368 -20.88 9.85 -1.12
C PRO A 368 -20.46 8.37 -0.93
N THR A 369 -21.38 7.48 -1.28
CA THR A 369 -21.22 6.02 -1.22
C THR A 369 -21.57 5.36 -2.55
N VAL A 370 -21.19 4.09 -2.71
CA VAL A 370 -21.55 3.27 -3.88
C VAL A 370 -23.07 3.11 -4.10
N PHE A 371 -23.89 3.45 -3.11
CA PHE A 371 -25.35 3.44 -3.22
C PHE A 371 -25.91 4.75 -3.78
N ASP A 372 -25.12 5.82 -3.83
CA ASP A 372 -25.54 7.15 -4.28
C ASP A 372 -25.37 7.36 -5.79
N VAL A 373 -24.67 6.46 -6.49
CA VAL A 373 -24.46 6.49 -7.94
C VAL A 373 -25.09 5.31 -8.63
N GLN A 374 -25.48 5.45 -9.89
CA GLN A 374 -25.92 4.34 -10.73
C GLN A 374 -24.75 3.71 -11.50
N SER A 375 -23.79 4.51 -11.94
CA SER A 375 -22.59 4.09 -12.68
C SER A 375 -21.36 4.90 -12.24
N LEU A 376 -20.16 4.32 -12.36
CA LEU A 376 -18.90 5.02 -12.12
C LEU A 376 -18.54 6.00 -13.26
N GLU A 377 -19.23 5.93 -14.39
CA GLU A 377 -19.07 6.90 -15.48
C GLU A 377 -19.55 8.30 -15.08
N GLU A 378 -20.45 8.40 -14.10
CA GLU A 378 -20.92 9.67 -13.52
C GLU A 378 -19.78 10.48 -12.88
N LEU A 379 -18.65 9.83 -12.57
CA LEU A 379 -17.50 10.49 -11.96
C LEU A 379 -16.66 11.29 -12.96
N LYS A 380 -16.79 11.03 -14.26
CA LYS A 380 -15.97 11.66 -15.31
C LYS A 380 -16.17 13.18 -15.30
N GLY A 381 -15.07 13.92 -15.34
CA GLY A 381 -15.05 15.38 -15.35
C GLY A 381 -15.14 16.05 -13.98
N LEU A 382 -15.44 15.30 -12.90
CA LEU A 382 -15.43 15.85 -11.54
C LEU A 382 -14.03 16.34 -11.15
N ALA A 383 -13.99 17.40 -10.34
CA ALA A 383 -12.73 17.87 -9.75
C ALA A 383 -12.26 16.86 -8.68
N VAL A 384 -10.97 16.53 -8.72
CA VAL A 384 -10.33 15.66 -7.73
C VAL A 384 -10.07 16.45 -6.46
N VAL A 385 -10.41 15.89 -5.30
CA VAL A 385 -10.12 16.49 -4.00
C VAL A 385 -8.62 16.38 -3.71
N ALA A 386 -7.96 17.52 -3.55
CA ALA A 386 -6.53 17.58 -3.24
C ALA A 386 -6.25 18.21 -1.87
N ASP A 387 -5.13 17.84 -1.27
CA ASP A 387 -4.62 18.40 -0.02
C ASP A 387 -3.08 18.30 -0.01
N SER A 388 -2.43 18.77 1.04
CA SER A 388 -0.96 18.85 1.16
C SER A 388 -0.26 17.50 0.96
N HIS A 389 -0.92 16.38 1.27
CA HIS A 389 -0.37 15.04 1.00
C HIS A 389 -0.10 14.80 -0.50
N CYS A 390 -0.81 15.47 -1.41
CA CYS A 390 -0.65 15.31 -2.85
C CYS A 390 0.74 15.74 -3.39
N PHE A 391 1.50 16.54 -2.62
CA PHE A 391 2.92 16.76 -2.92
C PHE A 391 3.72 15.45 -2.89
N GLY A 392 3.33 14.47 -2.05
CA GLY A 392 3.94 13.14 -2.03
C GLY A 392 3.76 12.37 -3.35
N CYS A 393 2.63 12.56 -4.04
CA CYS A 393 2.34 11.93 -5.32
C CYS A 393 3.05 12.61 -6.51
N THR A 394 3.45 13.87 -6.35
CA THR A 394 3.98 14.71 -7.43
C THR A 394 5.45 15.08 -7.26
N ALA A 395 6.06 14.73 -6.12
CA ALA A 395 7.48 14.97 -5.88
C ALA A 395 8.38 14.00 -6.65
N GLY A 396 9.51 14.49 -7.16
CA GLY A 396 10.50 13.69 -7.86
C GLY A 396 9.93 13.04 -9.12
N ASN A 397 10.01 11.71 -9.21
CA ASN A 397 9.48 10.94 -10.34
C ASN A 397 7.96 10.64 -10.21
N GLY A 398 7.32 11.23 -9.20
CA GLY A 398 5.93 10.96 -8.86
C GLY A 398 5.74 9.60 -8.18
N SER A 399 4.56 9.42 -7.59
CA SER A 399 4.25 8.23 -6.79
C SER A 399 2.79 7.85 -7.00
N SER A 400 2.57 6.63 -7.50
CA SER A 400 1.25 6.04 -7.66
C SER A 400 1.25 4.60 -7.17
N CYS A 401 0.08 4.01 -6.98
CA CYS A 401 -0.03 2.58 -6.70
C CYS A 401 0.50 1.70 -7.87
N GLN A 402 0.94 2.27 -8.99
CA GLN A 402 1.60 1.56 -10.09
C GLN A 402 3.05 2.04 -10.31
N GLY A 403 3.66 2.68 -9.30
CA GLY A 403 5.04 3.16 -9.33
C GLY A 403 5.17 4.63 -9.73
N ALA A 404 6.37 4.99 -10.19
CA ALA A 404 6.69 6.33 -10.68
C ALA A 404 5.77 6.74 -11.84
N THR A 405 5.40 8.02 -11.88
CA THR A 405 4.51 8.56 -12.93
C THR A 405 5.27 9.28 -14.04
N THR A 406 6.58 9.44 -13.88
CA THR A 406 7.52 9.87 -14.93
C THR A 406 8.72 8.93 -14.98
N ALA A 407 9.36 8.89 -16.17
CA ALA A 407 10.50 8.03 -16.47
C ALA A 407 11.81 8.45 -15.78
#